data_AF-A0A9W7XYR3-F1
#
_entry.id   AF-A0A9W7XYR3-F1
#
_cell.length_a   1.000
_cell.length_b   1.000
_cell.length_c   1.000
_cell.angle_alpha   90.00
_cell.angle_beta   90.00
_cell.angle_gamma   90.00
#
_symmetry.space_group_name_H-M   'P 1'
#
loop_
_entity.id
_entity.type
_entity.pdbx_description
1 polymer ?
#
loop_
_entity_poly.entity_id
_entity_poly.type
_entity_poly.pdbx_seq_one_letter_code
_entity_poly.pdbx_strand_id
1 'polypeptide(L)'
;SLTFNRQRLEVAKALMPRLQPQREETQLRCQQAFETLQYNLSSSFVAPLQLRPAQVQVLSSILDNPTLHHLAVIPTGGGKSMFFVLAAKLLRRMVLAVVPFVALIRDHYQGYSSRVRCHIWGQGQSPTNPPSDTELLFVEPEHLDGSCRAWVLRKHSETL
;
A
#
# COMPACT_ATOMS: atom_id res chain seq x y z
N SER A 1 -31.44 -19.72 18.96
CA SER A 1 -30.71 -18.54 18.44
C SER A 1 -29.68 -17.91 19.39
N LEU A 2 -29.73 -18.16 20.71
CA LEU A 2 -28.79 -17.55 21.69
C LEU A 2 -27.44 -18.29 21.83
N THR A 3 -27.41 -19.60 21.60
CA THR A 3 -26.22 -20.45 21.77
C THR A 3 -25.11 -20.12 20.76
N PHE A 4 -25.50 -19.78 19.53
CA PHE A 4 -24.58 -19.47 18.42
C PHE A 4 -23.78 -18.18 18.63
N ASN A 5 -24.38 -17.17 19.28
CA ASN A 5 -23.72 -15.90 19.60
C ASN A 5 -22.70 -16.04 20.74
N ARG A 6 -22.97 -16.90 21.73
CA ARG A 6 -22.05 -17.17 22.85
C ARG A 6 -20.75 -17.83 22.36
N GLN A 7 -20.87 -18.75 21.42
CA GLN A 7 -19.73 -19.50 20.88
C GLN A 7 -18.78 -18.61 20.05
N ARG A 8 -19.32 -17.66 19.27
CA ARG A 8 -18.49 -16.62 18.60
C ARG A 8 -17.78 -15.71 19.58
N LEU A 9 -18.43 -15.34 20.69
CA LEU A 9 -17.85 -14.47 21.70
C LEU A 9 -16.70 -15.16 22.47
N GLU A 10 -16.86 -16.45 22.78
CA GLU A 10 -15.83 -17.29 23.40
C GLU A 10 -14.60 -17.44 22.50
N VAL A 11 -14.82 -17.76 21.21
CA VAL A 11 -13.75 -17.86 20.21
C VAL A 11 -13.04 -16.52 20.02
N ALA A 12 -13.78 -15.41 19.95
CA ALA A 12 -13.19 -14.07 19.85
C ALA A 12 -12.35 -13.73 21.09
N LYS A 13 -12.84 -14.03 22.30
CA LYS A 13 -12.09 -13.82 23.56
C LYS A 13 -10.84 -14.69 23.66
N ALA A 14 -10.87 -15.92 23.13
CA ALA A 14 -9.71 -16.81 23.10
C ALA A 14 -8.66 -16.38 22.06
N LEU A 15 -9.10 -15.79 20.94
CA LEU A 15 -8.21 -15.29 19.88
C LEU A 15 -7.61 -13.91 20.21
N MET A 16 -8.33 -13.05 20.93
CA MET A 16 -7.92 -11.67 21.21
C MET A 16 -6.52 -11.52 21.86
N PRO A 17 -6.15 -12.30 22.89
CA PRO A 17 -4.80 -12.22 23.48
C PRO A 17 -3.69 -12.64 22.51
N ARG A 18 -3.97 -13.49 21.52
CA ARG A 18 -3.01 -13.89 20.48
C ARG A 18 -2.91 -12.87 19.35
N LEU A 19 -3.99 -12.13 19.08
CA LEU A 19 -4.03 -11.06 18.07
C LEU A 19 -3.36 -9.76 18.55
N GLN A 20 -3.28 -9.51 19.85
CA GLN A 20 -2.66 -8.31 20.42
C GLN A 20 -1.15 -8.17 20.12
N PRO A 21 -0.28 -9.15 20.41
CA PRO A 21 1.16 -9.03 20.14
C PRO A 21 1.46 -8.91 18.64
N GLN A 22 0.69 -9.60 17.78
CA GLN A 22 0.83 -9.50 16.33
C GLN A 22 0.48 -8.09 15.81
N ARG A 23 -0.54 -7.45 16.42
CA ARG A 23 -0.90 -6.06 16.09
C ARG A 23 0.18 -5.07 16.49
N GLU A 24 0.80 -5.23 17.66
CA GLU A 24 1.87 -4.35 18.13
C GLU A 24 3.11 -4.42 17.23
N GLU A 25 3.51 -5.64 16.82
CA GLU A 25 4.61 -5.84 15.88
C GLU A 25 4.32 -5.20 14.51
N THR A 26 3.11 -5.39 13.98
CA THR A 26 2.71 -4.78 12.70
C THR A 26 2.66 -3.25 12.79
N GLN A 27 2.19 -2.69 13.90
CA GLN A 27 2.22 -1.24 14.13
C GLN A 27 3.64 -0.69 14.16
N LEU A 28 4.56 -1.38 14.84
CA LEU A 28 5.97 -1.01 14.88
C LEU A 28 6.60 -1.03 13.47
N ARG A 29 6.32 -2.06 12.68
CA ARG A 29 6.79 -2.17 11.29
C ARG A 29 6.26 -1.02 10.42
N CYS A 30 4.99 -0.67 10.54
CA CYS A 30 4.39 0.47 9.85
C CYS A 30 5.12 1.78 10.19
N GLN A 31 5.39 1.98 11.48
CA GLN A 31 6.07 3.18 11.98
C GLN A 31 7.52 3.26 11.48
N GLN A 32 8.28 2.16 11.54
CA GLN A 32 9.66 2.10 11.04
C GLN A 32 9.76 2.34 9.54
N ALA A 33 8.85 1.78 8.73
CA ALA A 33 8.85 2.05 7.29
C ALA A 33 8.52 3.51 6.96
N PHE A 34 7.63 4.13 7.75
CA PHE A 34 7.32 5.54 7.63
C PHE A 34 8.54 6.42 7.95
N GLU A 35 9.24 6.12 9.04
CA GLU A 35 10.48 6.82 9.42
C GLU A 35 11.58 6.65 8.36
N THR A 36 11.71 5.46 7.78
CA THR A 36 12.66 5.20 6.68
C THR A 36 12.34 6.06 5.44
N LEU A 37 11.06 6.18 5.10
CA LEU A 37 10.61 7.05 4.01
C LEU A 37 10.86 8.53 4.28
N GLN A 38 10.81 8.94 5.55
CA GLN A 38 11.12 10.31 5.96
C GLN A 38 12.61 10.60 5.98
N TYR A 39 13.44 9.66 6.44
CA TYR A 39 14.89 9.84 6.51
C TYR A 39 15.51 10.11 5.13
N ASN A 40 14.97 9.46 4.10
CA ASN A 40 15.35 9.71 2.70
C ASN A 40 14.94 11.11 2.18
N LEU A 41 14.33 11.97 3.01
CA LEU A 41 13.95 13.36 2.70
C LEU A 41 14.89 14.40 3.30
N SER A 42 16.18 14.09 3.41
CA SER A 42 17.20 15.03 3.85
C SER A 42 17.11 16.37 3.10
N SER A 43 16.49 17.37 3.72
CA SER A 43 16.85 18.82 3.77
C SER A 43 15.69 19.82 3.94
N SER A 44 14.39 19.45 4.01
CA SER A 44 13.32 20.49 4.09
C SER A 44 12.11 20.25 5.01
N PHE A 45 11.99 19.11 5.69
CA PHE A 45 10.86 18.87 6.61
C PHE A 45 11.36 18.75 8.06
N VAL A 46 11.00 19.74 8.89
CA VAL A 46 11.50 19.91 10.27
C VAL A 46 10.59 19.24 11.33
N ALA A 47 9.42 18.72 10.95
CA ALA A 47 8.50 18.07 11.89
C ALA A 47 8.56 16.54 11.76
N PRO A 48 8.58 15.78 12.88
CA PRO A 48 8.30 14.35 12.84
C PRO A 48 6.86 14.16 12.38
N LEU A 49 6.65 13.85 11.10
CA LEU A 49 5.36 13.29 10.72
C LEU A 49 5.20 11.98 11.49
N GLN A 50 4.03 11.76 12.06
CA GLN A 50 3.60 10.45 12.55
C GLN A 50 2.53 9.95 11.60
N LEU A 51 2.45 8.62 11.43
CA LEU A 51 1.30 8.04 10.76
C LEU A 51 0.03 8.41 11.52
N ARG A 52 -0.99 8.86 10.80
CA ARG A 52 -2.31 9.10 11.41
C ARG A 52 -2.89 7.76 11.85
N PRO A 53 -3.67 7.70 12.95
CA PRO A 53 -4.22 6.44 13.45
C PRO A 53 -4.97 5.61 12.40
N ALA A 54 -5.76 6.27 11.54
CA ALA A 54 -6.46 5.61 10.43
C ALA A 54 -5.50 5.00 9.38
N GLN A 55 -4.32 5.60 9.16
CA GLN A 55 -3.31 5.06 8.26
C GLN A 55 -2.67 3.80 8.83
N VAL A 56 -2.34 3.82 10.12
CA VAL A 56 -1.81 2.65 10.82
C VAL A 56 -2.82 1.50 10.75
N GLN A 57 -4.09 1.76 11.06
CA GLN A 57 -5.13 0.73 11.05
C GLN A 57 -5.28 0.05 9.68
N VAL A 58 -5.33 0.83 8.59
CA VAL A 58 -5.46 0.29 7.24
C VAL A 58 -4.22 -0.50 6.82
N LEU A 59 -3.02 0.04 7.06
CA LEU A 59 -1.77 -0.65 6.71
C LEU A 59 -1.59 -1.93 7.52
N SER A 60 -1.88 -1.90 8.82
CA SER A 60 -1.84 -3.10 9.66
C SER A 60 -2.81 -4.16 9.15
N SER A 61 -4.03 -3.77 8.78
CA SER A 61 -5.01 -4.70 8.19
C SER A 61 -4.48 -5.37 6.92
N ILE A 62 -3.85 -4.58 6.03
CA ILE A 62 -3.25 -5.08 4.78
C ILE A 62 -2.06 -6.01 5.06
N LEU A 63 -1.19 -5.66 6.00
CA LEU A 63 -0.01 -6.47 6.32
C LEU A 63 -0.33 -7.77 7.04
N ASP A 64 -1.30 -7.74 7.95
CA ASP A 64 -1.76 -8.92 8.66
C ASP A 64 -2.53 -9.86 7.73
N ASN A 65 -3.18 -9.30 6.70
CA ASN A 65 -4.05 -10.05 5.78
C ASN A 65 -3.85 -9.60 4.31
N PRO A 66 -2.69 -9.88 3.70
CA PRO A 66 -2.32 -9.34 2.39
C PRO A 66 -3.12 -9.93 1.23
N THR A 67 -3.84 -11.04 1.45
CA THR A 67 -4.68 -11.71 0.45
C THR A 67 -6.16 -11.33 0.53
N LEU A 68 -6.58 -10.59 1.57
CA LEU A 68 -7.97 -10.14 1.71
C LEU A 68 -8.19 -8.83 0.97
N HIS A 69 -9.43 -8.59 0.54
CA HIS A 69 -9.85 -7.31 -0.01
C HIS A 69 -10.15 -6.33 1.14
N HIS A 70 -9.57 -5.13 1.06
CA HIS A 70 -9.74 -4.08 2.06
C HIS A 70 -10.48 -2.88 1.45
N LEU A 71 -11.50 -2.38 2.16
CA LEU A 71 -12.18 -1.12 1.83
C LEU A 71 -11.91 -0.10 2.94
N ALA A 72 -11.19 0.97 2.61
CA ALA A 72 -10.85 2.04 3.55
C ALA A 72 -11.60 3.33 3.19
N VAL A 73 -12.34 3.88 4.15
CA VAL A 73 -13.02 5.17 4.01
C VAL A 73 -12.27 6.21 4.84
N ILE A 74 -11.61 7.15 4.16
CA ILE A 74 -10.77 8.17 4.79
C ILE A 74 -11.13 9.54 4.19
N PRO A 75 -11.30 10.59 5.00
CA PRO A 75 -11.67 11.92 4.51
C PRO A 75 -10.62 12.50 3.55
N THR A 76 -11.03 13.44 2.69
CA THR A 76 -10.10 14.25 1.88
C THR A 76 -9.09 14.97 2.79
N GLY A 77 -7.85 15.15 2.32
CA GLY A 77 -6.75 15.63 3.17
C GLY A 77 -6.28 14.63 4.25
N GLY A 78 -6.90 13.44 4.35
CA GLY A 78 -6.57 12.36 5.28
C GLY A 78 -5.25 11.64 5.02
N GLY A 79 -4.53 11.99 3.95
CA GLY A 79 -3.25 11.35 3.59
C GLY A 79 -3.39 10.01 2.86
N LYS A 80 -4.47 9.80 2.09
CA LYS A 80 -4.73 8.54 1.38
C LYS A 80 -3.65 8.14 0.38
N SER A 81 -3.09 9.09 -0.36
CA SER A 81 -2.08 8.78 -1.38
C SER A 81 -0.78 8.21 -0.79
N MET A 82 -0.51 8.45 0.50
CA MET A 82 0.65 7.87 1.20
C MET A 82 0.55 6.33 1.32
N PHE A 83 -0.65 5.74 1.24
CA PHE A 83 -0.82 4.29 1.32
C PHE A 83 -0.07 3.56 0.22
N PHE A 84 -0.06 4.07 -1.02
CA PHE A 84 0.59 3.39 -2.13
C PHE A 84 2.10 3.24 -1.89
N VAL A 85 2.72 4.32 -1.39
CA VAL A 85 4.16 4.34 -1.08
C VAL A 85 4.48 3.44 0.11
N LEU A 86 3.68 3.55 1.18
CA LEU A 86 3.88 2.73 2.38
C LEU A 86 3.67 1.25 2.09
N ALA A 87 2.61 0.90 1.35
CA ALA A 87 2.35 -0.46 0.92
C ALA A 87 3.50 -1.00 0.07
N ALA A 88 4.02 -0.21 -0.89
CA ALA A 88 5.14 -0.63 -1.74
C ALA A 88 6.41 -0.96 -0.94
N LYS A 89 6.71 -0.16 0.10
CA LYS A 89 7.86 -0.42 0.99
C LYS A 89 7.62 -1.59 1.95
N LEU A 90 6.44 -1.67 2.55
CA LEU A 90 6.13 -2.62 3.60
C LEU A 90 5.89 -4.04 3.07
N LEU A 91 5.23 -4.15 1.92
CA LEU A 91 4.90 -5.45 1.33
C LEU A 91 6.09 -6.11 0.64
N ARG A 92 7.15 -5.34 0.29
CA ARG A 92 8.30 -5.81 -0.51
C ARG A 92 7.87 -6.51 -1.80
N ARG A 93 6.73 -6.10 -2.34
CA ARG A 93 6.13 -6.56 -3.60
C ARG A 93 5.78 -5.32 -4.42
N MET A 94 5.72 -5.48 -5.73
CA MET A 94 5.21 -4.41 -6.60
C MET A 94 3.75 -4.10 -6.23
N VAL A 95 3.47 -2.81 -6.00
CA VAL A 95 2.11 -2.29 -5.80
C VAL A 95 1.61 -1.71 -7.12
N LEU A 96 0.42 -2.14 -7.54
CA LEU A 96 -0.30 -1.54 -8.66
C LEU A 96 -1.32 -0.53 -8.13
N ALA A 97 -1.12 0.75 -8.45
CA ALA A 97 -2.03 1.83 -8.10
C ALA A 97 -2.86 2.23 -9.33
N VAL A 98 -4.14 1.86 -9.31
CA VAL A 98 -5.11 2.23 -10.34
C VAL A 98 -5.71 3.58 -9.99
N VAL A 99 -5.47 4.61 -10.81
CA VAL A 99 -5.90 5.99 -10.54
C VAL A 99 -6.57 6.57 -11.79
N PRO A 100 -7.80 7.09 -11.70
CA PRO A 100 -8.58 7.50 -12.89
C PRO A 100 -8.19 8.85 -13.50
N PHE A 101 -7.29 9.62 -12.89
CA PHE A 101 -6.94 10.97 -13.35
C PHE A 101 -5.45 11.10 -13.61
N VAL A 102 -5.05 11.31 -14.88
CA VAL A 102 -3.64 11.50 -15.31
C VAL A 102 -2.94 12.58 -14.51
N ALA A 103 -3.58 13.73 -14.31
CA ALA A 103 -3.00 14.84 -13.56
C ALA A 103 -2.62 14.40 -12.13
N LEU A 104 -3.50 13.63 -11.48
CA LEU A 104 -3.27 13.10 -10.14
C LEU A 104 -2.16 12.04 -10.12
N ILE A 105 -2.06 11.20 -11.16
CA ILE A 105 -0.95 10.25 -11.33
C ILE A 105 0.38 11.00 -11.39
N ARG A 106 0.45 12.08 -12.18
CA ARG A 106 1.67 12.89 -12.34
C ARG A 106 2.07 13.56 -11.03
N ASP A 107 1.12 14.15 -10.31
CA ASP A 107 1.35 14.76 -9.00
C ASP A 107 1.88 13.74 -7.99
N HIS A 108 1.31 12.53 -7.97
CA HIS A 108 1.79 11.44 -7.12
C HIS A 108 3.18 10.95 -7.54
N TYR A 109 3.42 10.76 -8.83
CA TYR A 109 4.72 10.35 -9.34
C TYR A 109 5.83 11.36 -8.98
N GLN A 110 5.60 12.65 -9.24
CA GLN A 110 6.53 13.72 -8.87
C GLN A 110 6.75 13.77 -7.36
N GLY A 111 5.68 13.58 -6.58
CA GLY A 111 5.77 13.54 -5.13
C GLY A 111 6.55 12.35 -4.59
N TYR A 112 6.59 11.20 -5.27
CA TYR A 112 7.05 9.93 -4.70
C TYR A 112 8.26 9.29 -5.36
N SER A 113 8.64 9.70 -6.58
CA SER A 113 9.73 9.08 -7.35
C SER A 113 11.10 9.12 -6.66
N SER A 114 11.32 10.07 -5.75
CA SER A 114 12.52 10.13 -4.91
C SER A 114 12.51 9.16 -3.72
N ARG A 115 11.35 8.60 -3.37
CA ARG A 115 11.15 7.77 -2.17
C ARG A 115 10.93 6.29 -2.49
N VAL A 116 10.32 6.01 -3.63
CA VAL A 116 9.93 4.68 -4.09
C VAL A 116 10.24 4.60 -5.58
N ARG A 117 10.72 3.44 -6.03
CA ARG A 117 10.94 3.20 -7.48
C ARG A 117 9.58 3.07 -8.15
N CYS A 118 9.00 4.20 -8.57
CA CYS A 118 7.70 4.23 -9.22
C CYS A 118 7.80 4.43 -10.73
N HIS A 119 6.82 3.91 -11.46
CA HIS A 119 6.64 4.10 -12.91
C HIS A 119 5.17 4.39 -13.23
N ILE A 120 4.92 5.06 -14.35
CA ILE A 120 3.58 5.26 -14.90
C ILE A 120 3.46 4.41 -16.15
N TRP A 121 2.46 3.54 -16.19
CA TRP A 121 2.15 2.77 -17.39
C TRP A 121 1.66 3.70 -18.50
N GLY A 122 2.18 3.53 -19.73
CA GLY A 122 1.72 4.28 -20.90
C GLY A 122 2.31 5.68 -21.09
N GLN A 123 3.15 6.19 -20.18
CA GLN A 123 3.90 7.44 -20.37
C GLN A 123 5.30 7.16 -20.94
N GLY A 124 5.49 7.36 -22.25
CA GLY A 124 6.76 7.16 -23.00
C GLY A 124 6.53 6.71 -24.45
N GLN A 125 7.49 6.92 -25.36
CA GLN A 125 7.40 6.38 -26.73
C GLN A 125 7.70 4.86 -26.71
N SER A 126 6.76 4.06 -27.25
CA SER A 126 6.83 2.59 -27.38
C SER A 126 6.64 1.80 -26.07
N PRO A 127 6.16 0.54 -26.09
CA PRO A 127 5.79 -0.22 -24.90
C PRO A 127 7.05 -0.75 -24.22
N THR A 128 7.85 0.14 -23.63
CA THR A 128 8.90 -0.26 -22.71
C THR A 128 8.21 -0.66 -21.42
N ASN A 129 8.14 -1.97 -21.20
CA ASN A 129 7.72 -2.55 -19.94
C ASN A 129 8.39 -1.81 -18.76
N PRO A 130 7.70 -1.61 -17.62
CA PRO A 130 8.32 -1.03 -16.44
C PRO A 130 9.59 -1.81 -16.06
N PRO A 131 10.63 -1.13 -15.53
CA PRO A 131 11.82 -1.78 -15.01
C PRO A 131 11.49 -2.90 -14.02
N SER A 132 12.33 -3.94 -14.00
CA SER A 132 12.10 -5.13 -13.17
C SER A 132 12.09 -4.85 -11.68
N ASP A 133 12.73 -3.76 -11.24
CA ASP A 133 12.85 -3.32 -9.85
C ASP A 133 11.75 -2.32 -9.43
N THR A 134 10.72 -2.12 -10.27
CA THR A 134 9.57 -1.25 -9.98
C THR A 134 8.85 -1.69 -8.71
N GLU A 135 8.77 -0.79 -7.72
CA GLU A 135 8.06 -0.99 -6.45
C GLU A 135 6.60 -0.51 -6.53
N LEU A 136 6.33 0.54 -7.32
CA LEU A 136 4.99 1.15 -7.44
C LEU A 136 4.68 1.49 -8.90
N LEU A 137 3.68 0.82 -9.49
CA LEU A 137 3.22 1.08 -10.84
C LEU A 137 1.89 1.84 -10.80
N PHE A 138 1.86 3.07 -11.34
CA PHE A 138 0.63 3.80 -11.58
C PHE A 138 0.05 3.41 -12.94
N VAL A 139 -1.26 3.20 -12.99
CA VAL A 139 -1.98 2.85 -14.21
C VAL A 139 -3.35 3.50 -14.23
N GLU A 140 -3.77 3.94 -15.41
CA GLU A 140 -5.14 4.40 -15.62
C GLU A 140 -6.06 3.19 -15.86
N PRO A 141 -7.33 3.23 -15.41
CA PRO A 141 -8.25 2.10 -15.56
C PRO A 141 -8.34 1.54 -16.99
N GLU A 142 -8.34 2.39 -18.01
CA GLU A 142 -8.41 2.04 -19.43
C GLU A 142 -7.17 1.28 -19.92
N HIS A 143 -6.03 1.44 -19.25
CA HIS A 143 -4.79 0.76 -19.58
C HIS A 143 -4.66 -0.59 -18.89
N LEU A 144 -5.60 -0.99 -18.02
CA LEU A 144 -5.54 -2.28 -17.32
C LEU A 144 -5.76 -3.49 -18.24
N ASP A 145 -6.22 -3.29 -19.47
CA ASP A 145 -6.41 -4.37 -20.44
C ASP A 145 -5.17 -4.62 -21.31
N GLY A 146 -5.19 -5.73 -22.05
CA GLY A 146 -4.14 -6.06 -23.03
C GLY A 146 -2.75 -6.23 -22.42
N SER A 147 -1.79 -5.40 -22.86
CA SER A 147 -0.37 -5.53 -22.54
C SER A 147 -0.04 -5.28 -21.07
N CYS A 148 -0.77 -4.38 -20.39
CA CYS A 148 -0.57 -4.13 -18.95
C CYS A 148 -0.94 -5.36 -18.14
N ARG A 149 -2.15 -5.89 -18.36
CA ARG A 149 -2.62 -7.12 -17.69
C ARG A 149 -1.64 -8.26 -17.86
N ALA A 150 -1.22 -8.52 -19.10
CA ALA A 150 -0.29 -9.59 -19.41
C ALA A 150 1.06 -9.41 -18.67
N TRP A 151 1.57 -8.18 -18.61
CA TRP A 151 2.81 -7.88 -17.90
C TRP A 151 2.67 -8.04 -16.38
N VAL A 152 1.61 -7.51 -15.78
CA VAL A 152 1.35 -7.61 -14.33
C VAL A 152 1.18 -9.06 -13.90
N LEU A 153 0.43 -9.87 -14.66
CA LEU A 153 0.23 -11.29 -14.36
C LEU A 153 1.55 -12.07 -14.42
N ARG A 154 2.38 -11.82 -15.44
CA ARG A 154 3.71 -12.43 -15.54
C ARG A 154 4.61 -12.03 -14.37
N LYS A 155 4.65 -10.76 -13.99
CA LYS A 155 5.41 -10.29 -12.82
C LYS A 155 4.92 -10.92 -11.53
N HIS A 156 3.61 -11.07 -11.36
CA HIS A 156 3.06 -11.76 -10.20
C HIS A 156 3.51 -13.23 -10.14
N SER A 157 3.52 -13.94 -11.27
CA SER A 157 4.00 -15.34 -11.33
C SER A 157 5.50 -15.48 -11.05
N GLU A 158 6.33 -14.48 -11.33
CA GLU A 158 7.76 -14.47 -10.98
C GLU A 158 8.00 -14.29 -9.45
N THR A 159 6.98 -13.85 -8.71
CA THR A 159 7.08 -13.50 -7.27
C THR A 159 6.34 -14.51 -6.37
N LEU A 160 5.85 -15.62 -6.93
CA LEU A 160 5.24 -16.75 -6.22
C LEU A 160 6.24 -17.91 -6.13
#